data_AF-A0A371DFG5-F1
#
_entry.id   AF-A0A371DFG5-F1
#
_cell.length_a   1.000
_cell.length_b   1.000
_cell.length_c   1.000
_cell.angle_alpha   90.00
_cell.angle_beta   90.00
_cell.angle_gamma   90.00
#
_symmetry.space_group_name_H-M   'P 1'
#
loop_
_entity.id
_entity.type
_entity.pdbx_description
1 polymer ?
#
loop_
_entity_poly.entity_id
_entity_poly.type
_entity_poly.pdbx_seq_one_letter_code
_entity_poly.pdbx_strand_id
1 'polypeptide(L)' 'QEFDALQFGEDVPADFEIIPWPVLTNPSWLRVGDIGWQSVESFFLAAKHMMPLAQYKEFVKASHTRFHPDRW' A
#
# COMPACT_ATOMS: atom_id res chain seq x y z
N GLN A 1 -8.55 6.46 -5.33
CA GLN A 1 -9.58 5.69 -6.05
C GLN A 1 -9.12 5.31 -7.45
N GLU A 2 -8.16 6.04 -8.05
CA GLU A 2 -7.61 5.74 -9.37
C GLU A 2 -6.81 4.42 -9.43
N PHE A 3 -5.86 4.21 -8.50
CA PHE A 3 -5.10 2.95 -8.39
C PHE A 3 -5.96 1.68 -8.38
N ASP A 4 -7.08 1.68 -7.64
CA ASP A 4 -7.95 0.50 -7.51
C ASP A 4 -8.76 0.21 -8.77
N ALA A 5 -8.82 1.14 -9.73
CA ALA A 5 -9.48 0.96 -11.01
C ALA A 5 -8.49 0.61 -12.14
N LEU A 6 -7.19 0.80 -11.92
CA LEU A 6 -6.16 0.54 -12.91
C LEU A 6 -5.84 -0.95 -13.02
N GLN A 7 -5.65 -1.39 -14.27
CA GLN A 7 -5.04 -2.66 -14.61
C GLN A 7 -3.68 -2.36 -15.23
N PHE A 8 -2.61 -2.66 -14.50
CA PHE A 8 -1.26 -2.42 -14.98
C PHE A 8 -0.92 -3.41 -16.11
N GLY A 9 -0.22 -2.92 -17.13
CA GLY A 9 0.17 -3.67 -18.33
C GLY A 9 1.22 -2.90 -19.12
N GLU A 10 1.58 -3.37 -20.31
CA GLU A 10 2.58 -2.70 -21.14
C GLU A 10 2.19 -1.25 -21.50
N ASP A 11 0.90 -1.01 -21.73
CA ASP A 11 0.35 0.33 -22.05
C ASP A 11 0.15 1.22 -20.82
N VAL A 12 0.10 0.62 -19.62
CA VAL A 12 -0.10 1.32 -18.34
C VAL A 12 0.89 0.75 -17.32
N PRO A 13 2.16 1.17 -17.38
CA PRO A 13 3.18 0.67 -16.47
C PRO A 13 2.86 1.10 -15.03
N ALA A 14 3.24 0.27 -14.07
CA ALA A 14 3.18 0.64 -12.67
C ALA A 14 4.21 1.75 -12.40
N ASP A 15 3.73 2.91 -11.97
CA ASP A 15 4.56 4.06 -11.63
C ASP A 15 4.55 4.32 -10.12
N PHE A 16 5.68 4.83 -9.61
CA PHE A 16 5.87 5.19 -8.22
C PHE A 16 4.79 6.16 -7.71
N GLU A 17 4.39 7.15 -8.52
CA GLU A 17 3.42 8.19 -8.16
C GLU A 17 1.98 7.64 -8.10
N ILE A 18 1.71 6.56 -8.81
CA ILE A 18 0.37 5.95 -8.91
C ILE A 18 0.13 4.98 -7.75
N ILE A 19 1.17 4.31 -7.27
CA ILE A 19 1.06 3.30 -6.21
C ILE A 19 0.90 4.00 -4.84
N PRO A 20 -0.18 3.72 -4.08
CA PRO A 20 -0.38 4.30 -2.76
C PRO A 20 0.42 3.53 -1.69
N TRP A 21 1.74 3.69 -1.69
CA TRP A 21 2.65 2.92 -0.83
C TRP A 21 2.22 2.93 0.65
N PRO A 22 2.16 1.76 1.32
CA PRO A 22 1.73 1.66 2.71
C PRO A 22 2.87 2.08 3.65
N VAL A 23 3.16 3.38 3.70
CA VAL A 23 4.22 3.98 4.52
C VAL A 23 3.66 5.17 5.30
N LEU A 24 4.33 5.57 6.38
CA LEU A 24 3.91 6.69 7.22
C LEU A 24 4.41 8.07 6.75
N THR A 25 4.97 8.13 5.54
CA THR A 25 5.48 9.36 4.93
C THR A 25 4.39 10.03 4.10
N ASN A 26 4.28 11.36 4.20
CA ASN A 26 3.34 12.12 3.37
C ASN A 26 3.69 11.93 1.87
N PRO A 27 2.72 11.61 0.99
CA PRO A 27 2.99 11.39 -0.43
C PRO A 27 3.73 12.55 -1.11
N SER A 28 3.49 13.79 -0.68
CA SER A 28 4.13 15.00 -1.24
C SER A 28 5.64 15.08 -0.97
N TRP A 29 6.14 14.31 0.00
CA TRP A 29 7.55 14.25 0.39
C TRP A 29 8.16 12.87 0.19
N LEU A 30 7.36 11.89 -0.25
CA LEU A 30 7.78 10.52 -0.41
C LEU A 30 8.83 10.43 -1.51
N ARG A 31 9.94 9.75 -1.22
CA ARG A 31 10.96 9.39 -2.22
C ARG A 31 11.00 7.88 -2.37
N VAL A 32 11.50 7.42 -3.52
CA VAL A 32 11.68 5.99 -3.79
C VAL A 32 12.49 5.30 -2.68
N GLY A 33 13.53 5.95 -2.16
CA GLY A 33 14.36 5.42 -1.07
C GLY A 33 13.68 5.30 0.29
N ASP A 34 12.53 5.94 0.48
CA ASP A 34 11.75 5.85 1.72
C ASP A 34 10.84 4.61 1.73
N ILE A 35 10.70 3.93 0.58
CA ILE A 35 9.93 2.70 0.44
C ILE A 35 10.86 1.53 0.67
N GLY A 36 10.71 0.90 1.82
CA GLY A 36 11.48 -0.27 2.21
C GLY A 36 10.66 -1.14 3.15
N TRP A 37 11.19 -2.32 3.45
CA TRP A 37 10.53 -3.27 4.34
C TRP A 37 10.16 -2.65 5.69
N GLN A 38 11.10 -1.91 6.29
CA GLN A 38 10.91 -1.30 7.60
C GLN A 38 9.83 -0.20 7.62
N SER A 39 9.70 0.58 6.54
CA SER A 39 8.68 1.64 6.48
C SER A 39 7.29 1.06 6.29
N VAL A 40 7.18 -0.05 5.54
CA VAL A 40 5.94 -0.84 5.42
C VAL A 40 5.56 -1.52 6.73
N GLU A 41 6.50 -2.17 7.41
CA GLU A 41 6.23 -2.77 8.74
C GLU A 41 5.76 -1.72 9.75
N SER A 42 6.39 -0.54 9.75
CA SER A 42 6.02 0.57 10.64
C SER A 42 4.58 1.04 10.39
N PHE A 43 4.16 1.13 9.13
CA PHE A 43 2.79 1.45 8.76
C PHE A 43 1.78 0.44 9.29
N PHE A 44 2.00 -0.86 9.05
CA PHE A 44 1.08 -1.90 9.50
C PHE A 44 1.08 -2.05 11.03
N LEU A 45 2.21 -1.80 11.71
CA LEU A 45 2.27 -1.74 13.16
C LEU A 45 1.42 -0.58 13.71
N ALA A 46 1.54 0.62 13.14
CA ALA A 46 0.71 1.76 13.52
C ALA A 46 -0.78 1.47 13.28
N ALA A 47 -1.14 0.92 12.12
CA ALA A 47 -2.50 0.51 11.81
C ALA A 47 -3.06 -0.48 12.84
N LYS A 48 -2.29 -1.49 13.25
CA LYS A 48 -2.67 -2.47 14.29
C LYS A 48 -3.04 -1.82 15.62
N HIS A 49 -2.40 -0.71 15.99
CA HIS A 49 -2.70 0.01 17.23
C HIS A 49 -3.92 0.93 17.13
N MET A 50 -4.35 1.29 15.92
CA MET A 50 -5.45 2.22 15.68
C MET A 50 -6.80 1.54 15.48
N MET A 51 -6.85 0.20 15.39
CA MET A 51 -8.09 -0.53 15.13
C MET A 51 -8.18 -1.84 15.93
N PRO A 52 -9.39 -2.36 16.19
CA PRO A 52 -9.58 -3.68 16.79
C PRO A 52 -8.91 -4.79 15.97
N LEU A 53 -8.43 -5.84 16.65
CA LEU A 53 -7.70 -6.94 16.01
C LEU A 53 -8.46 -7.60 14.84
N ALA A 54 -9.79 -7.74 14.95
CA ALA A 54 -10.60 -8.30 13.87
C ALA A 54 -10.57 -7.41 12.62
N GLN A 55 -10.69 -6.09 12.78
CA GLN A 55 -10.61 -5.14 11.68
C GLN A 55 -9.20 -5.07 11.08
N TYR A 56 -8.17 -5.18 11.91
CA TYR A 56 -6.78 -5.23 11.45
C TYR A 56 -6.51 -6.45 10.54
N LYS A 57 -7.04 -7.62 10.88
CA LYS A 57 -6.90 -8.82 10.04
C LYS A 57 -7.54 -8.62 8.66
N GLU A 58 -8.75 -8.06 8.61
CA GLU A 58 -9.43 -7.74 7.35
C GLU A 58 -8.66 -6.67 6.57
N PHE A 59 -8.12 -5.66 7.24
CA PHE A 59 -7.31 -4.61 6.63
C PHE A 59 -6.04 -5.17 5.98
N VAL A 60 -5.31 -6.06 6.66
CA VAL A 60 -4.11 -6.71 6.10
C VAL A 60 -4.47 -7.57 4.89
N LYS A 61 -5.55 -8.35 4.97
CA LYS A 61 -6.02 -9.17 3.85
C LYS A 61 -6.37 -8.30 2.63
N ALA A 62 -7.17 -7.25 2.83
CA ALA A 62 -7.52 -6.30 1.78
C ALA A 62 -6.28 -5.61 1.19
N SER A 63 -5.28 -5.30 2.02
CA SER A 63 -4.03 -4.68 1.57
C SER A 63 -3.21 -5.64 0.69
N HIS A 64 -3.07 -6.92 1.07
CA HIS A 64 -2.40 -7.90 0.23
C HIS A 64 -3.05 -8.01 -1.15
N THR A 65 -4.37 -8.16 -1.20
CA THR A 65 -5.12 -8.22 -2.48
C THR A 65 -4.96 -6.93 -3.29
N ARG A 66 -4.96 -5.77 -2.63
CA ARG A 66 -4.84 -4.46 -3.29
C ARG A 66 -3.48 -4.26 -3.97
N PHE A 67 -2.40 -4.67 -3.32
CA PHE A 67 -1.04 -4.50 -3.83
C PHE A 67 -0.53 -5.72 -4.62
N HIS A 68 -1.31 -6.81 -4.69
CA HIS A 68 -1.00 -7.93 -5.56
C HIS A 68 -1.29 -7.54 -7.04
N PRO A 69 -0.35 -7.71 -7.98
CA PRO A 69 -0.53 -7.34 -9.39
C PRO A 69 -1.82 -7.91 -10.02
N ASP A 70 -2.12 -9.17 -9.73
CA ASP A 70 -3.30 -9.90 -10.23
C ASP A 70 -4.51 -9.89 -9.25
N ARG A 71 -4.41 -9.16 -8.13
CA ARG A 71 -5.46 -9.04 -7.10
C ARG A 71 -6.00 -10.38 -6.52
N TRP A 72 -5.14 -11.38 -6.32
CA TRP A 72 -5.47 -12.59 -5.55
C TRP A 72 -5.01 -12.52 -4.09
#